data_AF-A0A660YIF9-F1
#
_entry.id   AF-A0A660YIF9-F1
#
_cell.length_a   1.000
_cell.length_b   1.000
_cell.length_c   1.000
_cell.angle_alpha   90.00
_cell.angle_beta   90.00
_cell.angle_gamma   90.00
#
_symmetry.space_group_name_H-M   'P 1'
#
loop_
_entity.id
_entity.type
_entity.pdbx_description
1 polymer ?
#
loop_
_entity_poly.entity_id
_entity_poly.type
_entity_poly.pdbx_seq_one_letter_code
_entity_poly.pdbx_strand_id
1 'polypeptide(L)'
;MLRIKTLIIFFFSTILIINSCTKNQSDFDVKKWQKSVIDNRTVKDNEFKTSPTSPFAGLTRINAEKDKTSFLDFKSGNFVLNNKKSSLTLISVFQKNGKWYLKILNNGFTCKSGTEKEGSLYKLGDMVECTYYRFTFVIYPLDERLVIITFDPELKEINEFQHLYYYPPDPEFRVNAKLVKIKNPEQIDMLTSQNQIKTYYRYAEIRFKIRDKKLTLIAYKKDLDQKPEHTWLFIPFTDKTTGKTTYAAGRFLEIKEPLTKNFVLDFNEAFNPLCNYSHVYNCSYPPEENALDIPIEAGEKVYPVYH
;
A
#
# COMPACT_ATOMS: atom_id res chain seq x y z
N MET A 1 -41.89 17.45 76.65
CA MET A 1 -41.75 18.92 76.66
C MET A 1 -42.05 19.39 75.25
N LEU A 2 -43.21 20.06 75.07
CA LEU A 2 -43.60 20.97 73.96
C LEU A 2 -43.49 20.49 72.50
N ARG A 3 -44.33 20.87 71.54
CA ARG A 3 -45.69 21.43 71.43
C ARG A 3 -45.88 21.55 69.89
N ILE A 4 -46.96 20.96 69.36
CA ILE A 4 -47.91 21.52 68.38
C ILE A 4 -47.38 22.55 67.33
N LYS A 5 -47.55 22.28 66.02
CA LYS A 5 -48.45 23.00 65.08
C LYS A 5 -48.08 22.80 63.60
N THR A 6 -49.07 22.27 62.87
CA THR A 6 -49.58 22.62 61.52
C THR A 6 -48.82 23.68 60.69
N LEU A 7 -48.48 23.37 59.43
CA LEU A 7 -48.80 24.25 58.29
C LEU A 7 -48.61 23.62 56.89
N ILE A 8 -49.67 23.77 56.10
CA ILE A 8 -49.81 23.88 54.62
C ILE A 8 -48.50 24.09 53.84
N ILE A 9 -48.29 23.30 52.77
CA ILE A 9 -47.32 23.60 51.71
C ILE A 9 -48.02 23.64 50.34
N PHE A 10 -47.68 24.72 49.63
CA PHE A 10 -48.14 25.22 48.35
C PHE A 10 -47.85 24.29 47.16
N PHE A 11 -48.77 24.32 46.19
CA PHE A 11 -48.53 23.94 44.79
C PHE A 11 -47.42 24.83 44.21
N PHE A 12 -46.31 24.22 43.78
CA PHE A 12 -45.30 24.87 42.93
C PHE A 12 -45.29 24.21 41.56
N SER A 13 -45.66 25.00 40.54
CA SER A 13 -45.46 24.64 39.14
C SER A 13 -43.97 24.49 38.85
N THR A 14 -43.56 23.43 38.15
CA THR A 14 -42.19 23.31 37.62
C THR A 14 -42.24 22.89 36.15
N ILE A 15 -42.20 23.92 35.31
CA ILE A 15 -41.18 24.16 34.29
C ILE A 15 -40.80 22.98 33.39
N LEU A 16 -41.15 23.16 32.11
CA LEU A 16 -40.52 22.62 30.91
C LEU A 16 -39.03 22.29 31.13
N ILE A 17 -38.66 21.02 31.03
CA ILE A 17 -37.28 20.64 30.73
C ILE A 17 -37.18 20.44 29.23
N ILE A 18 -36.52 21.42 28.62
CA ILE A 18 -36.10 21.50 27.23
C ILE A 18 -35.34 20.22 26.85
N ASN A 19 -35.78 19.58 25.76
CA ASN A 19 -35.00 18.59 25.03
C ASN A 19 -33.65 19.21 24.66
N SER A 20 -32.60 18.89 25.41
CA SER A 20 -31.23 19.14 24.99
C SER A 20 -30.89 18.13 23.90
N CYS A 21 -31.11 18.53 22.65
CA CYS A 21 -30.45 17.93 21.49
C CYS A 21 -28.94 17.94 21.74
N THR A 22 -28.35 16.77 21.94
CA THR A 22 -26.91 16.56 21.89
C THR A 22 -26.41 16.72 20.45
N LYS A 23 -26.35 17.97 19.97
CA LYS A 23 -25.53 18.34 18.81
C LYS A 23 -24.08 18.36 19.26
N ASN A 24 -23.34 17.32 18.91
CA ASN A 24 -21.90 17.41 18.62
C ASN A 24 -21.44 16.19 17.83
N GLN A 25 -21.85 16.17 16.56
CA GLN A 25 -21.13 15.49 15.50
C GLN A 25 -20.68 16.62 14.58
N SER A 26 -19.37 16.86 14.50
CA SER A 26 -18.82 17.83 13.54
C SER A 26 -19.39 17.52 12.16
N ASP A 27 -20.08 18.47 11.53
CA ASP A 27 -20.75 18.27 10.24
C ASP A 27 -19.74 17.74 9.22
N PHE A 28 -19.87 16.45 8.90
CA PHE A 28 -19.10 15.82 7.84
C PHE A 28 -19.59 16.41 6.51
N ASP A 29 -18.81 17.30 5.93
CA ASP A 29 -19.10 17.88 4.61
C ASP A 29 -18.77 16.85 3.52
N VAL A 30 -19.81 16.13 3.09
CA VAL A 30 -19.73 15.10 2.04
C VAL A 30 -19.13 15.68 0.76
N LYS A 31 -19.54 16.88 0.33
CA LYS A 31 -19.07 17.45 -0.94
C LYS A 31 -17.58 17.79 -0.88
N LYS A 32 -17.14 18.38 0.23
CA LYS A 32 -15.72 18.68 0.45
C LYS A 32 -14.88 17.41 0.48
N TRP A 33 -15.36 16.35 1.15
CA TRP A 33 -14.68 15.06 1.18
C TRP A 33 -14.62 14.39 -0.21
N GLN A 34 -15.75 14.31 -0.93
CA GLN A 34 -15.77 13.75 -2.29
C GLN A 34 -14.80 14.47 -3.22
N LYS A 35 -14.73 15.81 -3.13
CA LYS A 35 -13.74 16.60 -3.87
C LYS A 35 -12.31 16.21 -3.49
N SER A 36 -12.00 16.08 -2.20
CA SER A 36 -10.68 15.64 -1.75
C SER A 36 -10.29 14.26 -2.30
N VAL A 37 -11.23 13.32 -2.37
CA VAL A 37 -10.98 11.99 -2.94
C VAL A 37 -10.65 12.10 -4.44
N ILE A 38 -11.39 12.92 -5.18
CA ILE A 38 -11.16 13.13 -6.63
C ILE A 38 -9.82 13.84 -6.88
N ASP A 39 -9.50 14.85 -6.08
CA ASP A 39 -8.23 15.58 -6.18
C ASP A 39 -7.04 14.63 -5.92
N ASN A 40 -7.13 13.77 -4.90
CA ASN A 40 -6.10 12.76 -4.61
C ASN A 40 -5.94 11.74 -5.75
N ARG A 41 -7.05 11.30 -6.37
CA ARG A 41 -7.01 10.41 -7.54
C ARG A 41 -6.33 11.06 -8.75
N THR A 42 -6.55 12.36 -8.94
CA THR A 42 -5.91 13.14 -10.02
C THR A 42 -4.40 13.24 -9.81
N VAL A 43 -3.96 13.44 -8.56
CA VAL A 43 -2.53 13.41 -8.20
C VAL A 43 -1.92 12.04 -8.50
N LYS A 44 -2.60 10.96 -8.10
CA LYS A 44 -2.16 9.58 -8.38
C LYS A 44 -2.09 9.29 -9.88
N ASP A 45 -3.08 9.70 -10.66
CA ASP A 45 -3.08 9.52 -12.12
C ASP A 45 -1.89 10.27 -12.73
N ASN A 46 -1.60 11.49 -12.29
CA ASN A 46 -0.43 12.22 -12.74
C ASN A 46 0.89 11.51 -12.36
N GLU A 47 0.99 10.96 -11.16
CA GLU A 47 2.15 10.15 -10.74
C GLU A 47 2.34 8.93 -11.66
N PHE A 48 1.27 8.17 -11.93
CA PHE A 48 1.30 7.01 -12.82
C PHE A 48 1.68 7.39 -14.25
N LYS A 49 1.33 8.59 -14.70
CA LYS A 49 1.68 9.09 -16.03
C LYS A 49 3.11 9.59 -16.16
N THR A 50 3.69 10.13 -15.08
CA THR A 50 4.92 10.93 -15.17
C THR A 50 6.10 10.35 -14.41
N SER A 51 5.86 9.44 -13.47
CA SER A 51 6.93 8.88 -12.65
C SER A 51 7.89 8.02 -13.50
N PRO A 52 9.22 8.21 -13.38
CA PRO A 52 10.21 7.32 -13.99
C PRO A 52 10.13 5.86 -13.51
N THR A 53 9.45 5.62 -12.38
CA THR A 53 9.20 4.30 -11.79
C THR A 53 7.71 3.93 -11.83
N SER A 54 6.96 4.58 -12.73
CA SER A 54 5.56 4.24 -12.99
C SER A 54 5.41 2.75 -13.24
N PRO A 55 4.34 2.11 -12.73
CA PRO A 55 4.07 0.72 -13.06
C PRO A 55 3.94 0.47 -14.56
N PHE A 56 3.42 1.43 -15.31
CA PHE A 56 3.31 1.33 -16.78
C PHE A 56 4.64 1.49 -17.52
N ALA A 57 5.69 1.96 -16.84
CA ALA A 57 7.05 1.95 -17.37
C ALA A 57 7.82 0.66 -17.00
N GLY A 58 7.24 -0.25 -16.21
CA GLY A 58 7.93 -1.45 -15.73
C GLY A 58 8.30 -2.41 -16.86
N LEU A 59 9.61 -2.55 -17.14
CA LEU A 59 10.14 -3.35 -18.24
C LEU A 59 10.46 -4.79 -17.82
N THR A 60 11.27 -4.97 -16.76
CA THR A 60 11.60 -6.31 -16.26
C THR A 60 11.97 -6.31 -14.78
N ARG A 61 11.79 -7.47 -14.13
CA ARG A 61 12.26 -7.78 -12.78
C ARG A 61 13.31 -8.87 -12.87
N ILE A 62 14.52 -8.55 -12.41
CA ILE A 62 15.67 -9.45 -12.43
C ILE A 62 16.10 -9.74 -11.00
N ASN A 63 16.51 -10.99 -10.73
CA ASN A 63 17.01 -11.41 -9.44
C ASN A 63 18.47 -11.87 -9.59
N ALA A 64 19.40 -11.18 -8.92
CA ALA A 64 20.75 -11.70 -8.76
C ALA A 64 20.79 -12.67 -7.59
N GLU A 65 21.41 -13.83 -7.80
CA GLU A 65 21.50 -14.88 -6.79
C GLU A 65 22.58 -14.58 -5.76
N LYS A 66 22.31 -14.95 -4.50
CA LYS A 66 23.28 -14.98 -3.41
C LYS A 66 24.54 -15.75 -3.81
N ASP A 67 25.68 -15.37 -3.24
CA ASP A 67 26.98 -16.04 -3.45
C ASP A 67 27.48 -16.10 -4.91
N LYS A 68 26.88 -15.34 -5.82
CA LYS A 68 27.33 -15.19 -7.22
C LYS A 68 27.63 -13.73 -7.55
N THR A 69 28.66 -13.52 -8.38
CA THR A 69 28.87 -12.24 -9.05
C THR A 69 28.11 -12.25 -10.37
N SER A 70 27.21 -11.30 -10.54
CA SER A 70 26.40 -11.14 -11.75
C SER A 70 26.72 -9.81 -12.45
N PHE A 71 26.66 -9.79 -13.77
CA PHE A 71 26.99 -8.63 -14.62
C PHE A 71 25.75 -8.23 -15.43
N LEU A 72 25.29 -6.99 -15.26
CA LEU A 72 24.10 -6.48 -15.94
C LEU A 72 24.48 -5.88 -17.30
N ASP A 73 23.94 -6.44 -18.36
CA ASP A 73 24.12 -5.99 -19.73
C ASP A 73 22.77 -5.57 -20.33
N PHE A 74 22.80 -4.65 -21.30
CA PHE A 74 21.63 -4.32 -22.13
C PHE A 74 21.72 -5.05 -23.46
N LYS A 75 20.72 -5.89 -23.78
CA LYS A 75 20.68 -6.71 -24.99
C LYS A 75 19.26 -6.82 -25.53
N SER A 76 19.08 -6.55 -26.82
CA SER A 76 17.80 -6.73 -27.52
C SER A 76 16.61 -6.03 -26.85
N GLY A 77 16.82 -4.78 -26.39
CA GLY A 77 15.77 -3.99 -25.74
C GLY A 77 15.51 -4.33 -24.27
N ASN A 78 16.27 -5.25 -23.68
CA ASN A 78 16.08 -5.69 -22.30
C ASN A 78 17.39 -5.73 -21.50
N PHE A 79 17.27 -5.72 -20.18
CA PHE A 79 18.39 -5.93 -19.27
C PHE A 79 18.47 -7.37 -18.82
N VAL A 80 19.68 -7.94 -18.81
CA VAL A 80 19.92 -9.33 -18.46
C VAL A 80 21.16 -9.46 -17.57
N LEU A 81 21.12 -10.40 -16.62
CA LEU A 81 22.28 -10.76 -15.81
C LEU A 81 23.07 -11.89 -16.49
N ASN A 82 24.37 -11.72 -16.55
CA ASN A 82 25.33 -12.69 -17.07
C ASN A 82 26.32 -13.10 -15.98
N ASN A 83 26.91 -14.29 -16.10
CA ASN A 83 27.92 -14.80 -15.17
C ASN A 83 29.36 -14.35 -15.52
N LYS A 84 29.54 -13.69 -16.66
CA LYS A 84 30.84 -13.18 -17.11
C LYS A 84 30.69 -11.74 -17.58
N LYS A 85 31.68 -10.92 -17.24
CA LYS A 85 31.78 -9.53 -17.73
C LYS A 85 31.94 -9.51 -19.25
N SER A 86 31.25 -8.60 -19.91
CA SER A 86 31.42 -8.28 -21.32
C SER A 86 31.87 -6.82 -21.51
N SER A 87 32.10 -6.40 -22.74
CA SER A 87 32.34 -4.99 -23.07
C SER A 87 31.09 -4.11 -22.94
N LEU A 88 29.90 -4.72 -22.85
CA LEU A 88 28.61 -4.03 -22.74
C LEU A 88 28.11 -3.93 -21.28
N THR A 89 28.85 -4.49 -20.33
CA THR A 89 28.43 -4.54 -18.94
C THR A 89 28.35 -3.15 -18.32
N LEU A 90 27.17 -2.86 -17.74
CA LEU A 90 26.86 -1.60 -17.08
C LEU A 90 27.28 -1.60 -15.63
N ILE A 91 26.90 -2.65 -14.90
CA ILE A 91 27.20 -2.85 -13.49
C ILE A 91 27.55 -4.31 -13.20
N SER A 92 28.25 -4.55 -12.09
CA SER A 92 28.33 -5.86 -11.48
C SER A 92 27.76 -5.83 -10.07
N VAL A 93 27.03 -6.87 -9.69
CA VAL A 93 26.45 -7.04 -8.36
C VAL A 93 26.97 -8.33 -7.73
N PHE A 94 27.32 -8.28 -6.45
CA PHE A 94 27.90 -9.40 -5.72
C PHE A 94 27.74 -9.24 -4.21
N GLN A 95 28.01 -10.29 -3.45
CA GLN A 95 28.09 -10.21 -1.99
C GLN A 95 29.52 -10.28 -1.48
N LYS A 96 29.78 -9.57 -0.38
CA LYS A 96 30.99 -9.69 0.42
C LYS A 96 30.60 -9.61 1.89
N ASN A 97 30.98 -10.62 2.68
CA ASN A 97 30.65 -10.72 4.11
C ASN A 97 29.13 -10.58 4.38
N GLY A 98 28.30 -11.25 3.59
CA GLY A 98 26.83 -11.22 3.71
C GLY A 98 26.16 -9.91 3.30
N LYS A 99 26.91 -8.92 2.79
CA LYS A 99 26.37 -7.63 2.34
C LYS A 99 26.43 -7.53 0.83
N TRP A 100 25.39 -6.95 0.24
CA TRP A 100 25.29 -6.72 -1.20
C TRP A 100 26.11 -5.51 -1.63
N TYR A 101 26.74 -5.61 -2.79
CA TYR A 101 27.51 -4.54 -3.41
C TYR A 101 27.11 -4.38 -4.87
N LEU A 102 27.08 -3.13 -5.33
CA LEU A 102 26.95 -2.75 -6.73
C LEU A 102 28.20 -2.00 -7.13
N LYS A 103 28.85 -2.44 -8.21
CA LYS A 103 29.98 -1.74 -8.82
C LYS A 103 29.59 -1.23 -10.20
N ILE A 104 29.73 0.06 -10.42
CA ILE A 104 29.50 0.70 -11.71
C ILE A 104 30.70 0.45 -12.63
N LEU A 105 30.42 -0.05 -13.83
CA LEU A 105 31.41 -0.40 -14.86
C LEU A 105 31.26 0.44 -16.13
N ASN A 106 30.13 1.14 -16.31
CA ASN A 106 29.87 2.06 -17.40
C ASN A 106 29.60 3.47 -16.87
N ASN A 107 30.27 4.48 -17.43
CA ASN A 107 30.20 5.87 -16.97
C ASN A 107 28.82 6.53 -17.16
N GLY A 108 27.97 5.99 -18.04
CA GLY A 108 26.60 6.47 -18.23
C GLY A 108 25.62 5.96 -17.18
N PHE A 109 26.01 5.00 -16.34
CA PHE A 109 25.16 4.46 -15.28
C PHE A 109 25.41 5.24 -13.99
N THR A 110 24.36 5.81 -13.40
CA THR A 110 24.48 6.65 -12.20
C THR A 110 23.45 6.25 -11.15
N CYS A 111 23.85 6.19 -9.88
CA CYS A 111 22.95 5.91 -8.76
C CYS A 111 22.81 7.13 -7.84
N LYS A 112 21.58 7.46 -7.46
CA LYS A 112 21.30 8.45 -6.41
C LYS A 112 21.73 7.84 -5.06
N SER A 113 22.44 8.63 -4.24
CA SER A 113 23.06 8.16 -3.00
C SER A 113 22.00 7.67 -1.99
N GLY A 114 22.12 6.41 -1.57
CA GLY A 114 21.43 5.85 -0.40
C GLY A 114 22.33 5.04 0.53
N THR A 115 23.64 4.93 0.24
CA THR A 115 24.57 4.05 0.95
C THR A 115 26.02 4.50 0.86
N GLU A 116 26.89 4.00 1.75
CA GLU A 116 28.34 4.21 1.76
C GLU A 116 28.93 3.98 0.35
N LYS A 117 29.40 5.07 -0.28
CA LYS A 117 30.00 5.08 -1.62
C LYS A 117 31.52 5.23 -1.50
N GLU A 118 32.24 4.37 -2.20
CA GLU A 118 33.68 4.50 -2.40
C GLU A 118 33.99 4.39 -3.90
N GLY A 119 34.22 5.53 -4.56
CA GLY A 119 34.42 5.58 -6.01
C GLY A 119 33.20 5.06 -6.79
N SER A 120 33.38 3.96 -7.52
CA SER A 120 32.31 3.29 -8.29
C SER A 120 31.63 2.15 -7.54
N LEU A 121 31.98 1.91 -6.28
CA LEU A 121 31.44 0.84 -5.45
C LEU A 121 30.40 1.39 -4.46
N TYR A 122 29.26 0.70 -4.39
CA TYR A 122 28.11 1.01 -3.54
C TYR A 122 27.80 -0.20 -2.67
N LYS A 123 27.76 -0.03 -1.35
CA LYS A 123 27.37 -1.07 -0.40
C LYS A 123 25.86 -1.00 -0.16
N LEU A 124 25.07 -1.94 -0.67
CA LEU A 124 23.61 -1.88 -0.60
C LEU A 124 23.10 -2.30 0.78
N GLY A 125 22.38 -1.39 1.45
CA GLY A 125 21.65 -1.62 2.70
C GLY A 125 20.14 -1.49 2.49
N ASP A 126 19.72 -0.44 1.79
CA ASP A 126 18.34 -0.17 1.42
C ASP A 126 18.15 -0.13 -0.11
N MET A 127 16.95 0.28 -0.55
CA MET A 127 16.65 0.55 -1.95
C MET A 127 17.52 1.69 -2.50
N VAL A 128 18.08 1.51 -3.69
CA VAL A 128 18.77 2.53 -4.47
C VAL A 128 18.10 2.73 -5.82
N GLU A 129 17.95 3.98 -6.21
CA GLU A 129 17.52 4.36 -7.56
C GLU A 129 18.74 4.70 -8.42
N CYS A 130 18.81 4.08 -9.59
CA CYS A 130 19.85 4.36 -10.58
C CYS A 130 19.23 4.67 -11.94
N THR A 131 20.03 5.25 -12.84
CA THR A 131 19.63 5.63 -14.18
C THR A 131 20.71 5.28 -15.19
N TYR A 132 20.29 5.00 -16.42
CA TYR A 132 21.16 4.80 -17.58
C TYR A 132 20.43 5.29 -18.82
N TYR A 133 20.90 6.38 -19.43
CA TYR A 133 20.17 7.11 -20.47
C TYR A 133 18.73 7.41 -20.02
N ARG A 134 17.73 6.85 -20.71
CA ARG A 134 16.31 7.02 -20.39
C ARG A 134 15.79 6.03 -19.34
N PHE A 135 16.53 4.96 -19.06
CA PHE A 135 16.07 3.89 -18.18
C PHE A 135 16.28 4.24 -16.71
N THR A 136 15.32 3.86 -15.89
CA THR A 136 15.40 3.93 -14.43
C THR A 136 15.52 2.52 -13.85
N PHE A 137 16.26 2.39 -12.76
CA PHE A 137 16.50 1.13 -12.06
C PHE A 137 16.17 1.34 -10.59
N VAL A 138 15.42 0.39 -10.05
CA VAL A 138 15.18 0.30 -8.61
C VAL A 138 15.82 -1.00 -8.14
N ILE A 139 16.84 -0.87 -7.29
CA ILE A 139 17.69 -2.00 -6.87
C ILE A 139 17.61 -2.09 -5.35
N TYR A 140 17.27 -3.26 -4.81
CA TYR A 140 17.19 -3.45 -3.36
C TYR A 140 17.53 -4.88 -2.96
N PRO A 141 18.22 -5.06 -1.81
CA PRO A 141 18.54 -6.37 -1.27
C PRO A 141 17.31 -7.02 -0.63
N LEU A 142 17.25 -8.35 -0.77
CA LEU A 142 16.49 -9.28 0.08
C LEU A 142 17.50 -10.29 0.65
N ASP A 143 17.07 -11.11 1.61
CA ASP A 143 17.95 -12.06 2.32
C ASP A 143 18.70 -13.01 1.37
N GLU A 144 17.99 -13.55 0.38
CA GLU A 144 18.52 -14.59 -0.52
C GLU A 144 18.77 -14.11 -1.97
N ARG A 145 18.50 -12.83 -2.27
CA ARG A 145 18.66 -12.29 -3.63
C ARG A 145 18.75 -10.78 -3.64
N LEU A 146 19.36 -10.22 -4.69
CA LEU A 146 19.24 -8.80 -5.01
C LEU A 146 18.19 -8.63 -6.11
N VAL A 147 17.23 -7.73 -5.89
CA VAL A 147 16.21 -7.42 -6.89
C VAL A 147 16.63 -6.20 -7.68
N ILE A 148 16.49 -6.27 -9.00
CA ILE A 148 16.66 -5.15 -9.94
C ILE A 148 15.37 -5.05 -10.74
N ILE A 149 14.62 -3.96 -10.57
CA ILE A 149 13.48 -3.62 -11.45
C ILE A 149 13.95 -2.54 -12.41
N THR A 150 13.70 -2.73 -13.69
CA THR A 150 14.06 -1.76 -14.73
C THR A 150 12.81 -1.12 -15.30
N PHE A 151 12.89 0.18 -15.60
CA PHE A 151 11.79 0.97 -16.13
C PHE A 151 12.21 1.67 -17.43
N ASP A 152 11.35 1.64 -18.43
CA ASP A 152 11.50 2.38 -19.69
C ASP A 152 10.32 3.35 -19.85
N PRO A 153 10.55 4.67 -19.76
CA PRO A 153 9.49 5.68 -19.89
C PRO A 153 8.95 5.78 -21.33
N GLU A 154 9.56 5.12 -22.31
CA GLU A 154 9.08 5.12 -23.70
C GLU A 154 8.16 3.93 -24.03
N LEU A 155 7.80 3.09 -23.04
CA LEU A 155 6.82 2.03 -23.26
C LEU A 155 5.48 2.60 -23.76
N LYS A 156 4.79 1.82 -24.58
CA LYS A 156 3.50 2.22 -25.17
C LYS A 156 2.46 2.47 -24.07
N GLU A 157 2.47 1.61 -23.06
CA GLU A 157 1.54 1.59 -21.93
C GLU A 157 1.55 2.92 -21.16
N ILE A 158 2.73 3.45 -20.82
CA ILE A 158 2.83 4.75 -20.12
C ILE A 158 2.44 5.92 -21.03
N ASN A 159 2.79 5.86 -22.32
CA ASN A 159 2.45 6.91 -23.29
C ASN A 159 0.94 7.00 -23.58
N GLU A 160 0.25 5.87 -23.55
CA GLU A 160 -1.20 5.79 -23.78
C GLU A 160 -2.01 5.97 -22.49
N PHE A 161 -1.40 5.82 -21.32
CA PHE A 161 -2.07 5.99 -20.03
C PHE A 161 -2.67 7.40 -19.87
N GLN A 162 -3.96 7.42 -19.50
CA GLN A 162 -4.70 8.67 -19.25
C GLN A 162 -5.03 8.86 -17.78
N HIS A 163 -5.71 7.88 -17.18
CA HIS A 163 -6.13 7.88 -15.77
C HIS A 163 -6.51 6.46 -15.35
N LEU A 164 -6.54 6.19 -14.05
CA LEU A 164 -7.06 4.95 -13.50
C LEU A 164 -8.61 4.94 -13.50
N TYR A 165 -9.21 3.77 -13.27
CA TYR A 165 -10.66 3.63 -13.19
C TYR A 165 -11.11 3.50 -11.74
N TYR A 166 -12.15 4.25 -11.37
CA TYR A 166 -12.67 4.29 -10.01
C TYR A 166 -14.19 4.22 -9.99
N TYR A 167 -14.75 3.80 -8.87
CA TYR A 167 -16.13 4.13 -8.51
C TYR A 167 -16.24 5.61 -8.11
N PRO A 168 -17.38 6.28 -8.34
CA PRO A 168 -17.66 7.58 -7.73
C PRO A 168 -17.48 7.51 -6.21
N PRO A 169 -16.91 8.55 -5.55
CA PRO A 169 -16.76 8.52 -4.10
C PRO A 169 -18.11 8.48 -3.39
N ASP A 170 -18.35 7.42 -2.63
CA ASP A 170 -19.64 7.14 -2.00
C ASP A 170 -19.49 7.13 -0.47
N PRO A 171 -20.19 8.04 0.24
CA PRO A 171 -20.10 8.13 1.70
C PRO A 171 -20.65 6.90 2.43
N GLU A 172 -21.43 6.03 1.79
CA GLU A 172 -21.88 4.76 2.39
C GLU A 172 -20.70 3.85 2.75
N PHE A 173 -19.63 3.91 1.95
CA PHE A 173 -18.42 3.11 2.13
C PHE A 173 -17.34 3.82 2.99
N ARG A 174 -17.68 4.98 3.57
CA ARG A 174 -16.88 5.68 4.56
C ARG A 174 -17.45 5.43 5.95
N VAL A 175 -17.00 4.37 6.60
CA VAL A 175 -17.66 3.78 7.77
C VAL A 175 -16.93 4.06 9.08
N ASN A 176 -17.70 4.19 10.16
CA ASN A 176 -17.14 4.12 11.50
C ASN A 176 -16.70 2.68 11.78
N ALA A 177 -15.44 2.53 12.18
CA ALA A 177 -14.81 1.26 12.46
C ALA A 177 -14.17 1.28 13.86
N LYS A 178 -14.01 0.08 14.43
CA LYS A 178 -13.31 -0.14 15.69
C LYS A 178 -12.10 -1.05 15.47
N LEU A 179 -10.92 -0.57 15.81
CA LEU A 179 -9.68 -1.32 15.81
C LEU A 179 -9.47 -2.01 17.16
N VAL A 180 -9.30 -3.34 17.13
CA VAL A 180 -9.07 -4.20 18.29
C VAL A 180 -7.75 -4.95 18.09
N LYS A 181 -6.70 -4.52 18.79
CA LYS A 181 -5.39 -5.19 18.73
C LYS A 181 -5.48 -6.63 19.23
N ILE A 182 -4.83 -7.54 18.51
CA ILE A 182 -4.70 -8.94 18.90
C ILE A 182 -3.60 -9.02 19.96
N LYS A 183 -3.90 -9.66 21.10
CA LYS A 183 -2.99 -9.69 22.27
C LYS A 183 -1.65 -10.37 21.94
N ASN A 184 -1.73 -11.47 21.18
CA ASN A 184 -0.57 -12.24 20.73
C ASN A 184 -0.66 -12.38 19.20
N PRO A 185 -0.15 -11.40 18.42
CA PRO A 185 -0.20 -11.45 16.97
C PRO A 185 0.53 -12.69 16.42
N GLU A 186 -0.21 -13.57 15.76
CA GLU A 186 0.36 -14.74 15.08
C GLU A 186 0.91 -14.35 13.71
N GLN A 187 1.97 -15.04 13.29
CA GLN A 187 2.50 -14.91 11.94
C GLN A 187 1.54 -15.55 10.91
N ILE A 188 1.56 -15.01 9.70
CA ILE A 188 0.92 -15.57 8.53
C ILE A 188 1.86 -15.42 7.34
N ASP A 189 1.96 -16.49 6.55
CA ASP A 189 2.64 -16.48 5.28
C ASP A 189 1.64 -16.18 4.16
N MET A 190 1.87 -15.09 3.43
CA MET A 190 1.08 -14.70 2.28
C MET A 190 1.81 -15.07 1.00
N LEU A 191 1.18 -15.88 0.16
CA LEU A 191 1.64 -16.15 -1.20
C LEU A 191 1.58 -14.87 -2.03
N THR A 192 2.52 -14.71 -2.95
CA THR A 192 2.60 -13.54 -3.82
C THR A 192 2.49 -13.89 -5.29
N SER A 193 2.27 -12.87 -6.13
CA SER A 193 2.14 -13.02 -7.60
C SER A 193 3.36 -13.61 -8.29
N GLN A 194 4.54 -13.56 -7.66
CA GLN A 194 5.78 -14.20 -8.15
C GLN A 194 6.08 -15.55 -7.48
N ASN A 195 5.06 -16.20 -6.92
CA ASN A 195 5.18 -17.49 -6.22
C ASN A 195 6.21 -17.45 -5.07
N GLN A 196 6.27 -16.32 -4.37
CA GLN A 196 7.09 -16.14 -3.17
C GLN A 196 6.22 -16.08 -1.93
N ILE A 197 6.83 -16.25 -0.77
CA ILE A 197 6.18 -16.07 0.53
C ILE A 197 6.62 -14.74 1.13
N LYS A 198 5.66 -13.99 1.68
CA LYS A 198 5.92 -12.85 2.57
C LYS A 198 5.23 -13.10 3.91
N THR A 199 6.01 -13.03 4.98
CA THR A 199 5.51 -13.19 6.34
C THR A 199 5.00 -11.86 6.89
N TYR A 200 3.85 -11.89 7.53
CA TYR A 200 3.21 -10.78 8.23
C TYR A 200 2.71 -11.25 9.60
N TYR A 201 2.28 -10.31 10.44
CA TYR A 201 1.61 -10.58 11.71
C TYR A 201 0.16 -10.10 11.65
N ARG A 202 -0.77 -10.92 12.13
CA ARG A 202 -2.17 -10.53 12.37
C ARG A 202 -2.23 -9.54 13.52
N TYR A 203 -2.18 -8.26 13.22
CA TYR A 203 -1.96 -7.21 14.22
C TYR A 203 -3.24 -6.80 14.95
N ALA A 204 -4.33 -6.61 14.20
CA ALA A 204 -5.59 -6.15 14.77
C ALA A 204 -6.80 -6.58 13.94
N GLU A 205 -7.94 -6.71 14.59
CA GLU A 205 -9.23 -6.78 13.93
C GLU A 205 -9.81 -5.37 13.74
N ILE A 206 -10.30 -5.07 12.55
CA ILE A 206 -11.08 -3.87 12.23
C ILE A 206 -12.53 -4.31 12.07
N ARG A 207 -13.37 -3.92 13.03
CA ARG A 207 -14.78 -4.27 13.08
C ARG A 207 -15.62 -3.07 12.64
N PHE A 208 -16.51 -3.27 11.68
CA PHE A 208 -17.33 -2.19 11.12
C PHE A 208 -18.69 -2.74 10.66
N LYS A 209 -19.55 -1.85 10.17
CA LYS A 209 -20.84 -2.20 9.57
C LYS A 209 -21.03 -1.48 8.25
N ILE A 210 -21.59 -2.19 7.26
CA ILE A 210 -22.11 -1.64 6.01
C ILE A 210 -23.49 -2.28 5.82
N ARG A 211 -24.53 -1.48 5.53
CA ARG A 211 -25.91 -1.97 5.33
C ARG A 211 -26.37 -2.92 6.44
N ASP A 212 -26.13 -2.53 7.69
CA ASP A 212 -26.38 -3.30 8.94
C ASP A 212 -25.67 -4.65 9.08
N LYS A 213 -24.93 -5.11 8.08
CA LYS A 213 -24.08 -6.30 8.19
C LYS A 213 -22.82 -5.98 8.97
N LYS A 214 -22.56 -6.75 10.02
CA LYS A 214 -21.31 -6.69 10.78
C LYS A 214 -20.22 -7.40 9.99
N LEU A 215 -19.13 -6.69 9.76
CA LEU A 215 -17.99 -7.17 8.97
C LEU A 215 -16.72 -7.01 9.79
N THR A 216 -15.70 -7.79 9.44
CA THR A 216 -14.38 -7.73 10.08
C THR A 216 -13.31 -7.93 9.03
N LEU A 217 -12.23 -7.15 9.16
CA LEU A 217 -10.98 -7.34 8.41
C LEU A 217 -9.84 -7.45 9.41
N ILE A 218 -8.86 -8.27 9.10
CA ILE A 218 -7.58 -8.31 9.79
C ILE A 218 -6.64 -7.29 9.16
N ALA A 219 -6.04 -6.47 10.02
CA ALA A 219 -4.96 -5.57 9.67
C ALA A 219 -3.62 -6.25 9.99
N TYR A 220 -2.68 -6.18 9.05
CA TYR A 220 -1.39 -6.84 9.14
C TYR A 220 -0.24 -5.85 9.28
N LYS A 221 0.84 -6.30 9.91
CA LYS A 221 2.15 -5.62 9.92
C LYS A 221 3.24 -6.59 9.46
N LYS A 222 4.29 -6.08 8.81
CA LYS A 222 5.49 -6.89 8.51
C LYS A 222 6.35 -7.12 9.75
N ASP A 223 6.34 -6.16 10.66
CA ASP A 223 7.12 -6.16 11.90
C ASP A 223 6.27 -5.54 13.02
N LEU A 224 6.46 -6.02 14.26
CA LEU A 224 5.79 -5.55 15.46
C LEU A 224 6.53 -4.41 16.17
N ASP A 225 7.74 -4.08 15.72
CA ASP A 225 8.53 -2.95 16.20
C ASP A 225 7.77 -1.61 16.08
N GLN A 226 7.95 -0.70 17.03
CA GLN A 226 7.23 0.59 17.10
C GLN A 226 7.93 1.72 16.33
N LYS A 227 8.69 1.41 15.28
CA LYS A 227 9.36 2.45 14.50
C LYS A 227 8.33 3.32 13.73
N PRO A 228 8.59 4.61 13.49
CA PRO A 228 7.65 5.50 12.79
C PRO A 228 7.18 4.96 11.43
N GLU A 229 8.06 4.30 10.69
CA GLU A 229 7.79 3.63 9.41
C GLU A 229 6.86 2.41 9.55
N HIS A 230 6.76 1.81 10.75
CA HIS A 230 5.89 0.67 11.06
C HIS A 230 4.53 1.10 11.66
N THR A 231 4.18 2.38 11.48
CA THR A 231 2.87 2.91 11.89
C THR A 231 1.77 2.62 10.88
N TRP A 232 2.09 2.08 9.70
CA TRP A 232 1.08 1.71 8.70
C TRP A 232 0.56 0.29 8.91
N LEU A 233 -0.73 0.12 8.64
CA LEU A 233 -1.44 -1.15 8.67
C LEU A 233 -1.81 -1.55 7.24
N PHE A 234 -1.41 -2.76 6.86
CA PHE A 234 -1.73 -3.34 5.57
C PHE A 234 -3.01 -4.17 5.67
N ILE A 235 -4.02 -3.86 4.86
CA ILE A 235 -5.33 -4.51 4.90
C ILE A 235 -5.67 -4.99 3.48
N PRO A 236 -5.11 -6.14 3.04
CA PRO A 236 -5.50 -6.73 1.78
C PRO A 236 -6.85 -7.42 1.94
N PHE A 237 -7.75 -7.25 0.99
CA PHE A 237 -9.09 -7.83 1.06
C PHE A 237 -9.63 -8.22 -0.32
N THR A 238 -10.61 -9.12 -0.30
CA THR A 238 -11.49 -9.41 -1.44
C THR A 238 -12.93 -9.14 -1.04
N ASP A 239 -13.79 -8.96 -2.03
CA ASP A 239 -15.21 -8.70 -1.83
C ASP A 239 -16.03 -9.20 -3.04
N LYS A 240 -17.35 -9.05 -3.04
CA LYS A 240 -18.19 -9.59 -4.13
C LYS A 240 -18.01 -8.91 -5.49
N THR A 241 -17.27 -7.81 -5.56
CA THR A 241 -16.84 -7.13 -6.80
C THR A 241 -15.55 -7.70 -7.40
N THR A 242 -14.75 -8.42 -6.59
CA THR A 242 -13.46 -9.01 -6.98
C THR A 242 -13.61 -9.94 -8.18
N GLY A 243 -12.79 -9.74 -9.21
CA GLY A 243 -12.82 -10.53 -10.45
C GLY A 243 -13.99 -10.21 -11.39
N LYS A 244 -14.83 -9.24 -11.04
CA LYS A 244 -15.93 -8.76 -11.90
C LYS A 244 -15.68 -7.34 -12.37
N THR A 245 -15.60 -6.42 -11.42
CA THR A 245 -15.46 -4.98 -11.66
C THR A 245 -14.22 -4.41 -10.96
N THR A 246 -13.63 -5.16 -10.03
CA THR A 246 -12.38 -4.85 -9.34
C THR A 246 -11.36 -5.97 -9.59
N TYR A 247 -10.07 -5.68 -9.34
CA TYR A 247 -8.99 -6.59 -9.70
C TYR A 247 -9.16 -7.99 -9.11
N ALA A 248 -8.89 -9.02 -9.91
CA ALA A 248 -9.16 -10.42 -9.56
C ALA A 248 -8.36 -10.93 -8.37
N ALA A 249 -7.16 -10.38 -8.13
CA ALA A 249 -6.35 -10.75 -6.96
C ALA A 249 -6.79 -10.02 -5.68
N GLY A 250 -7.79 -9.14 -5.74
CA GLY A 250 -8.22 -8.31 -4.61
C GLY A 250 -7.58 -6.92 -4.58
N ARG A 251 -7.88 -6.17 -3.51
CA ARG A 251 -7.50 -4.77 -3.33
C ARG A 251 -6.92 -4.55 -1.95
N PHE A 252 -6.22 -3.43 -1.79
CA PHE A 252 -5.57 -3.07 -0.55
C PHE A 252 -6.16 -1.79 0.02
N LEU A 253 -6.19 -1.72 1.35
CA LEU A 253 -6.20 -0.48 2.11
C LEU A 253 -4.90 -0.41 2.90
N GLU A 254 -4.32 0.78 2.93
CA GLU A 254 -3.20 1.10 3.81
C GLU A 254 -3.60 2.28 4.66
N ILE A 255 -3.63 2.09 5.97
CA ILE A 255 -4.01 3.15 6.92
C ILE A 255 -2.91 3.36 7.92
N LYS A 256 -2.68 4.60 8.34
CA LYS A 256 -1.89 4.86 9.53
C LYS A 256 -2.65 4.32 10.74
N GLU A 257 -1.94 3.65 11.64
CA GLU A 257 -2.49 3.12 12.87
C GLU A 257 -3.20 4.25 13.64
N PRO A 258 -4.51 4.12 13.90
CA PRO A 258 -5.28 5.19 14.50
C PRO A 258 -4.87 5.40 15.97
N LEU A 259 -4.86 6.66 16.40
CA LEU A 259 -4.53 7.04 17.78
C LEU A 259 -5.57 6.56 18.80
N THR A 260 -6.79 6.26 18.34
CA THR A 260 -7.89 5.77 19.18
C THR A 260 -8.47 4.49 18.58
N LYS A 261 -9.25 3.76 19.39
CA LYS A 261 -9.89 2.52 18.93
C LYS A 261 -10.97 2.77 17.88
N ASN A 262 -11.60 3.95 17.86
CA ASN A 262 -12.69 4.26 16.93
C ASN A 262 -12.18 5.24 15.89
N PHE A 263 -12.31 4.89 14.62
CA PHE A 263 -11.81 5.69 13.51
C PHE A 263 -12.73 5.53 12.29
N VAL A 264 -12.45 6.30 11.25
CA VAL A 264 -13.13 6.14 9.97
C VAL A 264 -12.29 5.24 9.07
N LEU A 265 -12.89 4.16 8.59
CA LEU A 265 -12.34 3.34 7.52
C LEU A 265 -13.04 3.76 6.21
N ASP A 266 -12.25 4.17 5.22
CA ASP A 266 -12.78 4.68 3.95
C ASP A 266 -12.39 3.75 2.79
N PHE A 267 -13.34 2.93 2.32
CA PHE A 267 -13.09 2.05 1.18
C PHE A 267 -12.97 2.81 -0.15
N ASN A 268 -13.28 4.11 -0.19
CA ASN A 268 -13.03 4.94 -1.37
C ASN A 268 -11.55 5.17 -1.67
N GLU A 269 -10.69 4.88 -0.68
CA GLU A 269 -9.23 4.90 -0.77
C GLU A 269 -8.65 3.51 -1.13
N ALA A 270 -9.48 2.48 -1.27
CA ALA A 270 -9.01 1.15 -1.66
C ALA A 270 -8.39 1.19 -3.07
N PHE A 271 -7.22 0.59 -3.21
CA PHE A 271 -6.42 0.61 -4.43
C PHE A 271 -6.02 -0.79 -4.89
N ASN A 272 -5.73 -0.93 -6.18
CA ASN A 272 -5.24 -2.18 -6.74
C ASN A 272 -3.75 -2.35 -6.41
N PRO A 273 -3.29 -3.58 -6.12
CA PRO A 273 -1.87 -3.90 -6.07
C PRO A 273 -1.16 -3.52 -7.37
N LEU A 274 0.11 -3.12 -7.29
CA LEU A 274 0.87 -2.70 -8.49
C LEU A 274 1.01 -3.80 -9.55
N CYS A 275 0.85 -5.08 -9.17
CA CYS A 275 0.83 -6.19 -10.11
C CYS A 275 -0.40 -6.21 -11.03
N ASN A 276 -1.45 -5.44 -10.74
CA ASN A 276 -2.54 -5.19 -11.69
C ASN A 276 -2.06 -4.38 -12.91
N TYR A 277 -0.99 -3.59 -12.75
CA TYR A 277 -0.50 -2.68 -13.78
C TYR A 277 0.74 -3.22 -14.49
N SER A 278 1.60 -3.98 -13.78
CA SER A 278 2.80 -4.56 -14.36
C SER A 278 3.29 -5.81 -13.63
N HIS A 279 3.72 -6.79 -14.42
CA HIS A 279 4.25 -8.08 -13.96
C HIS A 279 5.56 -7.96 -13.18
N VAL A 280 6.25 -6.82 -13.23
CA VAL A 280 7.54 -6.63 -12.53
C VAL A 280 7.38 -6.52 -11.00
N TYR A 281 6.16 -6.29 -10.51
CA TYR A 281 5.86 -6.21 -9.09
C TYR A 281 5.50 -7.56 -8.50
N ASN A 282 5.85 -7.71 -7.22
CA ASN A 282 5.52 -8.90 -6.44
C ASN A 282 4.55 -8.54 -5.31
N CYS A 283 3.25 -8.75 -5.52
CA CYS A 283 2.20 -8.37 -4.58
C CYS A 283 1.63 -9.59 -3.85
N SER A 284 1.29 -9.43 -2.57
CA SER A 284 0.68 -10.49 -1.75
C SER A 284 -0.79 -10.69 -2.12
N TYR A 285 -1.26 -11.92 -2.12
CA TYR A 285 -2.69 -12.21 -2.22
C TYR A 285 -3.37 -11.96 -0.85
N PRO A 286 -4.58 -11.36 -0.82
CA PRO A 286 -5.36 -11.27 0.40
C PRO A 286 -5.65 -12.65 1.00
N PRO A 287 -5.47 -12.83 2.31
CA PRO A 287 -5.90 -14.02 3.00
C PRO A 287 -7.42 -14.22 2.95
N GLU A 288 -7.88 -15.48 3.03
CA GLU A 288 -9.32 -15.82 3.01
C GLU A 288 -10.11 -15.17 4.16
N GLU A 289 -9.47 -14.97 5.32
CA GLU A 289 -10.06 -14.29 6.48
C GLU A 289 -10.42 -12.81 6.20
N ASN A 290 -9.88 -12.23 5.13
CA ASN A 290 -10.21 -10.90 4.64
C ASN A 290 -11.09 -10.91 3.38
N ALA A 291 -11.90 -11.96 3.20
CA ALA A 291 -12.95 -12.00 2.18
C ALA A 291 -14.27 -11.45 2.73
N LEU A 292 -14.72 -10.31 2.21
CA LEU A 292 -16.01 -9.71 2.56
C LEU A 292 -17.13 -10.34 1.73
N ASP A 293 -18.25 -10.68 2.38
CA ASP A 293 -19.41 -11.33 1.73
C ASP A 293 -20.33 -10.35 0.99
N ILE A 294 -19.99 -9.06 0.98
CA ILE A 294 -20.75 -7.98 0.32
C ILE A 294 -19.96 -7.37 -0.83
N PRO A 295 -20.62 -6.69 -1.79
CA PRO A 295 -19.92 -5.88 -2.78
C PRO A 295 -19.43 -4.57 -2.15
N ILE A 296 -18.18 -4.21 -2.41
CA ILE A 296 -17.59 -2.91 -2.06
C ILE A 296 -17.41 -2.08 -3.33
N GLU A 297 -18.43 -1.31 -3.70
CA GLU A 297 -18.51 -0.48 -4.91
C GLU A 297 -17.89 0.92 -4.69
N ALA A 298 -16.72 0.94 -4.05
CA ALA A 298 -15.94 2.13 -3.76
C ALA A 298 -14.46 1.90 -4.09
N GLY A 299 -13.70 2.96 -4.35
CA GLY A 299 -12.26 2.87 -4.63
C GLY A 299 -11.95 2.50 -6.08
N GLU A 300 -10.76 1.93 -6.30
CA GLU A 300 -10.29 1.52 -7.62
C GLU A 300 -11.07 0.34 -8.19
N LYS A 301 -11.33 0.42 -9.50
CA LYS A 301 -11.83 -0.66 -10.36
C LYS A 301 -10.65 -1.37 -11.00
N VAL A 302 -10.90 -2.54 -11.59
CA VAL A 302 -9.87 -3.22 -12.39
C VAL A 302 -9.41 -2.30 -13.53
N TYR A 303 -8.10 -2.24 -13.73
CA TYR A 303 -7.53 -1.59 -14.90
C TYR A 303 -7.23 -2.67 -15.95
N PRO A 304 -7.73 -2.54 -17.18
CA PRO A 304 -7.50 -3.53 -18.21
C PRO A 304 -6.05 -3.41 -18.67
N VAL A 305 -5.22 -4.38 -18.27
CA VAL A 305 -3.88 -4.55 -18.84
C VAL A 305 -3.84 -5.87 -19.56
N TYR A 306 -3.31 -5.86 -20.77
CA TYR A 306 -2.96 -7.06 -21.51
C TYR A 306 -1.49 -7.37 -21.18
N HIS A 307 -1.26 -8.42 -20.40
CA HIS A 307 0.07 -8.96 -20.16
C HIS A 307 0.39 -10.07 -21.16
#